data_AF-A0A1D3U7I3-F1
#
_entry.id   AF-A0A1D3U7I3-F1
#
_cell.length_a   1.000
_cell.length_b   1.000
_cell.length_c   1.000
_cell.angle_alpha   90.00
_cell.angle_beta   90.00
_cell.angle_gamma   90.00
#
_symmetry.space_group_name_H-M   'P 1'
#
loop_
_entity.id
_entity.type
_entity.pdbx_description
1 polymer ?
#
loop_
_entity_poly.entity_id
_entity_poly.type
_entity_poly.pdbx_seq_one_letter_code
_entity_poly.pdbx_strand_id
1 'polypeptide(L)'
;MHTWAEKTLITKKEIEQQQPKNVIHFMVDFLCKNYASHLRGFAHVWDVDAELEKEKKLVIEFFKSQKLTTEIARHFINVGFDSMESLLYVNPHILDDVEKFNKVNWLPGHKIRLQQMFSDIEENIKKFYEECEKGGPKNIPDYNLLRQQACYTVLPSFHNT
;
A
#
# COMPACT_ATOMS: atom_id res chain seq x y z
N MET A 1 18.74 -25.90 -10.44
CA MET A 1 18.92 -24.49 -10.85
C MET A 1 18.70 -24.45 -12.35
N HIS A 2 17.63 -23.80 -12.84
CA HIS A 2 17.37 -23.74 -14.28
C HIS A 2 18.38 -22.84 -14.99
N THR A 3 18.86 -23.30 -16.14
CA THR A 3 19.83 -22.53 -16.95
C THR A 3 19.14 -21.36 -17.65
N TRP A 4 19.90 -20.34 -18.05
CA TRP A 4 19.35 -19.18 -18.79
C TRP A 4 18.65 -19.59 -20.10
N ALA A 5 19.10 -20.67 -20.74
CA ALA A 5 18.47 -21.25 -21.92
C ALA A 5 17.05 -21.76 -21.64
N GLU A 6 16.86 -22.46 -20.51
CA GLU A 6 15.55 -22.98 -20.10
C GLU A 6 14.56 -21.86 -19.75
N LYS A 7 15.02 -20.82 -19.05
CA LYS A 7 14.19 -19.64 -18.71
C LYS A 7 13.69 -18.91 -19.97
N THR A 8 14.52 -18.85 -21.01
CA THR A 8 14.17 -18.21 -22.29
C THR A 8 13.10 -19.01 -23.01
N LEU A 9 13.22 -20.34 -23.02
CA LEU A 9 12.26 -21.23 -23.67
C LEU A 9 10.88 -21.19 -23.00
N ILE A 10 10.85 -21.17 -21.66
CA ILE A 10 9.61 -21.05 -20.87
C ILE A 10 8.93 -19.71 -21.16
N THR A 11 9.68 -18.61 -21.13
CA THR A 11 9.13 -17.26 -21.40
C THR A 11 8.55 -17.17 -22.82
N LYS A 12 9.23 -17.74 -23.82
CA LYS A 12 8.76 -17.76 -25.21
C LYS A 12 7.44 -18.55 -25.34
N LYS A 13 7.36 -19.73 -24.72
CA LYS A 13 6.14 -20.56 -24.75
C LYS A 13 4.96 -19.85 -24.09
N GLU A 14 5.19 -19.13 -22.99
CA GLU A 14 4.14 -18.40 -22.28
C GLU A 14 3.60 -17.21 -23.10
N ILE A 15 4.47 -16.49 -23.83
CA ILE A 15 4.06 -15.42 -24.75
C ILE A 15 3.19 -15.97 -25.89
N GLU A 16 3.61 -17.09 -26.48
CA GLU A 16 2.87 -17.75 -27.56
C GLU A 16 1.49 -18.23 -27.10
N GLN A 17 1.35 -18.67 -25.85
CA GLN A 17 0.09 -19.11 -25.27
C GLN A 17 -0.84 -17.97 -24.86
N GLN A 18 -0.31 -16.92 -24.20
CA GLN A 18 -1.14 -15.85 -23.66
C GLN A 18 -1.43 -14.72 -24.66
N GLN A 19 -0.63 -14.60 -25.74
CA GLN A 19 -0.71 -13.52 -26.73
C GLN A 19 -0.95 -12.13 -26.11
N PRO A 20 -0.06 -11.69 -25.21
CA PRO A 20 -0.23 -10.42 -24.53
C PRO A 20 -0.17 -9.25 -25.51
N LYS A 21 -1.09 -8.29 -25.37
CA LYS A 21 -1.11 -7.06 -26.19
C LYS A 21 0.17 -6.23 -26.06
N ASN A 22 0.81 -6.28 -24.88
CA ASN A 22 2.11 -5.67 -24.64
C ASN A 22 3.10 -6.74 -24.16
N VAL A 23 3.89 -7.25 -25.10
CA VAL A 23 4.85 -8.34 -24.86
C VAL A 23 5.94 -7.91 -23.87
N ILE A 24 6.39 -6.65 -23.92
CA ILE A 24 7.44 -6.14 -23.02
C ILE A 24 6.94 -6.13 -21.57
N HIS A 25 5.76 -5.54 -21.34
CA HIS A 25 5.16 -5.51 -20.00
C HIS A 25 4.94 -6.93 -19.47
N PHE A 26 4.44 -7.83 -20.32
CA PHE A 26 4.26 -9.23 -19.96
C PHE A 26 5.58 -9.92 -19.58
N MET A 27 6.65 -9.71 -20.36
CA MET A 27 7.95 -10.28 -20.06
C MET A 27 8.48 -9.78 -18.71
N VAL A 28 8.36 -8.48 -18.44
CA VAL A 28 8.82 -7.92 -17.16
C VAL A 28 8.00 -8.46 -15.99
N ASP A 29 6.67 -8.50 -16.08
CA ASP A 29 5.80 -9.10 -15.07
C ASP A 29 6.13 -10.58 -14.84
N PHE A 30 6.32 -11.35 -15.91
CA PHE A 30 6.63 -12.76 -15.85
C PHE A 30 7.98 -13.00 -15.16
N LEU A 31 8.99 -12.20 -15.49
CA LEU A 31 10.31 -12.29 -14.87
C LEU A 31 10.26 -11.89 -13.38
N CYS A 32 9.52 -10.83 -13.05
CA CYS A 32 9.35 -10.40 -11.66
C CYS A 32 8.62 -11.48 -10.83
N LYS A 33 7.54 -12.07 -11.34
CA LYS A 33 6.77 -13.11 -10.64
C LYS A 33 7.55 -14.42 -10.44
N ASN A 34 8.29 -14.86 -11.46
CA ASN A 34 8.90 -16.20 -11.45
C ASN A 34 10.38 -16.21 -11.06
N TYR A 35 11.07 -15.06 -11.17
CA TYR A 35 12.51 -14.96 -10.96
C TYR A 35 12.92 -13.73 -10.14
N ALA A 36 12.05 -13.18 -9.29
CA ALA A 36 12.32 -12.01 -8.43
C ALA A 36 13.71 -12.04 -7.76
N SER A 37 14.12 -13.18 -7.20
CA SER A 37 15.41 -13.35 -6.51
C SER A 37 16.63 -13.08 -7.39
N HIS A 38 16.50 -13.24 -8.71
CA HIS A 38 17.57 -13.00 -9.67
C HIS A 38 17.63 -11.54 -10.14
N LEU A 39 16.57 -10.78 -9.86
CA LEU A 39 16.41 -9.40 -10.33
C LEU A 39 16.97 -8.36 -9.34
N ARG A 40 17.62 -8.79 -8.24
CA ARG A 40 18.35 -7.94 -7.28
C ARG A 40 17.60 -6.66 -6.86
N GLY A 41 16.29 -6.76 -6.61
CA GLY A 41 15.44 -5.64 -6.20
C GLY A 41 14.72 -4.89 -7.32
N PHE A 42 15.00 -5.18 -8.60
CA PHE A 42 14.26 -4.58 -9.71
C PHE A 42 12.77 -4.95 -9.69
N ALA A 43 12.42 -6.16 -9.24
CA ALA A 43 11.03 -6.56 -9.06
C ALA A 43 10.28 -5.62 -8.08
N HIS A 44 10.95 -5.17 -7.01
CA HIS A 44 10.37 -4.23 -6.07
C HIS A 44 10.12 -2.86 -6.71
N VAL A 45 11.06 -2.36 -7.53
CA VAL A 45 10.90 -1.09 -8.28
C VAL A 45 9.74 -1.19 -9.30
N TRP A 46 9.59 -2.34 -9.94
CA TRP A 46 8.53 -2.58 -10.91
C TRP A 46 7.13 -2.64 -10.26
N ASP A 47 7.04 -3.18 -9.03
CA ASP A 47 5.77 -3.37 -8.32
C ASP A 47 5.40 -2.19 -7.39
N VAL A 48 6.17 -1.09 -7.35
CA VAL A 48 5.91 0.05 -6.43
C VAL A 48 4.48 0.58 -6.57
N ASP A 49 3.99 0.75 -7.81
CA ASP A 49 2.63 1.25 -8.04
C ASP A 49 1.57 0.29 -7.50
N ALA A 50 1.82 -1.02 -7.59
CA ALA A 50 0.90 -2.04 -7.07
C ALA A 50 0.90 -2.07 -5.53
N GLU A 51 2.05 -1.89 -4.88
CA GLU A 51 2.12 -1.77 -3.42
C GLU A 51 1.47 -0.47 -2.92
N LEU A 52 1.70 0.66 -3.60
CA LEU A 52 1.07 1.93 -3.27
C LEU A 52 -0.46 1.86 -3.38
N GLU A 53 -0.98 1.17 -4.39
CA GLU A 53 -2.42 0.97 -4.55
C GLU A 53 -3.02 0.07 -3.45
N LYS A 54 -2.25 -0.92 -2.95
CA LYS A 54 -2.66 -1.71 -1.79
C LYS A 54 -2.74 -0.86 -0.52
N GLU A 55 -1.77 0.01 -0.27
CA GLU A 55 -1.77 0.94 0.87
C GLU A 55 -2.98 1.90 0.80
N LYS A 56 -3.23 2.51 -0.35
CA LYS A 56 -4.41 3.36 -0.57
C LYS A 56 -5.72 2.63 -0.30
N LYS A 57 -5.82 1.38 -0.76
CA LYS A 57 -6.98 0.54 -0.49
C LYS A 57 -7.14 0.23 1.00
N LEU A 58 -6.04 0.00 1.71
CA LEU A 58 -6.04 -0.24 3.15
C LEU A 58 -6.53 0.99 3.91
N VAL A 59 -6.05 2.18 3.54
CA VAL A 59 -6.56 3.47 4.07
C VAL A 59 -8.08 3.59 3.86
N ILE A 60 -8.58 3.27 2.66
CA ILE A 60 -10.03 3.28 2.39
C ILE A 60 -10.79 2.32 3.32
N GLU A 61 -10.30 1.10 3.50
CA GLU A 61 -10.94 0.12 4.39
C GLU A 61 -10.88 0.55 5.88
N PHE A 62 -9.78 1.18 6.30
CA PHE A 62 -9.67 1.76 7.63
C PHE A 62 -10.76 2.84 7.86
N PHE A 63 -10.92 3.80 6.94
CA PHE A 63 -11.97 4.82 7.07
C PHE A 63 -13.38 4.21 7.09
N LYS A 64 -13.63 3.16 6.30
CA LYS A 64 -14.91 2.43 6.34
C LYS A 64 -15.15 1.77 7.70
N SER A 65 -14.13 1.19 8.33
CA SER A 65 -14.23 0.62 9.69
C SER A 65 -14.68 1.67 10.72
N GLN A 66 -14.25 2.92 10.50
CA GLN A 66 -14.61 4.08 11.32
C GLN A 66 -15.95 4.74 10.90
N LYS A 67 -16.73 4.07 10.05
CA LYS A 67 -18.03 4.54 9.52
C LYS A 67 -17.93 5.86 8.75
N LEU A 68 -16.79 6.11 8.11
CA LEU A 68 -16.58 7.20 7.16
C LEU A 68 -16.70 6.68 5.72
N THR A 69 -17.01 7.58 4.79
CA THR A 69 -17.17 7.21 3.39
C THR A 69 -15.82 7.10 2.69
N THR A 70 -15.78 6.32 1.60
CA THR A 70 -14.62 6.26 0.70
C THR A 70 -14.20 7.64 0.19
N GLU A 71 -15.16 8.56 0.02
CA GLU A 71 -14.88 9.93 -0.43
C GLU A 71 -14.06 10.70 0.60
N ILE A 72 -14.40 10.56 1.89
CA ILE A 72 -13.62 11.17 2.97
C ILE A 72 -12.20 10.58 2.97
N ALA A 73 -12.04 9.26 2.86
CA ALA A 73 -10.71 8.63 2.75
C ALA A 73 -9.90 9.19 1.58
N ARG A 74 -10.56 9.41 0.43
CA ARG A 74 -9.94 9.98 -0.77
C ARG A 74 -9.36 11.36 -0.54
N HIS A 75 -9.99 12.20 0.28
CA HIS A 75 -9.46 13.52 0.61
C HIS A 75 -8.10 13.45 1.31
N PHE A 76 -7.90 12.46 2.18
CA PHE A 76 -6.63 12.21 2.87
C PHE A 76 -5.57 11.67 1.90
N ILE A 77 -5.94 10.72 1.05
CA ILE A 77 -5.04 10.17 0.01
C ILE A 77 -4.55 11.29 -0.92
N ASN A 78 -5.44 12.21 -1.33
CA ASN A 78 -5.11 13.30 -2.24
C ASN A 78 -4.06 14.29 -1.69
N VAL A 79 -3.92 14.38 -0.36
CA VAL A 79 -2.91 15.25 0.28
C VAL A 79 -1.66 14.48 0.73
N GLY A 80 -1.54 13.20 0.38
CA GLY A 80 -0.38 12.36 0.71
C GLY A 80 -0.51 11.54 1.99
N PHE A 81 -1.70 11.45 2.58
CA PHE A 81 -1.98 10.47 3.64
C PHE A 81 -2.50 9.16 3.05
N ASP A 82 -1.67 8.50 2.24
CA ASP A 82 -2.03 7.36 1.42
C ASP A 82 -1.51 6.01 1.92
N SER A 83 -0.94 5.98 3.13
CA SER A 83 -0.57 4.77 3.86
C SER A 83 -1.03 4.81 5.32
N MET A 84 -1.13 3.65 5.97
CA MET A 84 -1.52 3.58 7.38
C MET A 84 -0.51 4.28 8.31
N GLU A 85 0.77 4.28 7.94
CA GLU A 85 1.82 5.01 8.65
C GLU A 85 1.63 6.52 8.55
N SER A 86 1.32 7.04 7.37
CA SER A 86 1.11 8.48 7.17
C SER A 86 -0.06 9.02 8.02
N LEU A 87 -1.10 8.21 8.25
CA LEU A 87 -2.26 8.59 9.06
C LEU A 87 -1.92 8.86 10.54
N LEU A 88 -0.84 8.27 11.07
CA LEU A 88 -0.40 8.50 12.45
C LEU A 88 0.02 9.95 12.68
N TYR A 89 0.39 10.68 11.63
CA TYR A 89 0.85 12.05 11.70
C TYR A 89 -0.27 13.08 11.48
N VAL A 90 -1.51 12.62 11.26
CA VAL A 90 -2.66 13.50 11.13
C VAL A 90 -2.99 14.10 12.49
N ASN A 91 -3.02 15.42 12.53
CA ASN A 91 -3.42 16.19 13.70
C ASN A 91 -4.66 17.04 13.39
N PRO A 92 -5.35 17.60 14.41
CA PRO A 92 -6.57 18.37 14.20
C PRO A 92 -6.42 19.59 13.28
N HIS A 93 -5.24 20.22 13.22
CA HIS A 93 -5.00 21.39 12.38
C HIS A 93 -4.96 21.03 10.89
N ILE A 94 -4.49 19.83 10.56
CA ILE A 94 -4.42 19.31 9.19
C ILE A 94 -5.82 19.12 8.59
N LEU A 95 -6.86 18.93 9.39
CA LEU A 95 -8.22 18.68 8.88
C LEU A 95 -8.75 19.84 8.03
N ASP A 96 -8.49 21.09 8.43
CA ASP A 96 -8.91 22.26 7.67
C ASP A 96 -8.07 22.41 6.37
N ASP A 97 -6.79 22.02 6.41
CA ASP A 97 -5.93 22.00 5.23
C ASP A 97 -6.36 20.93 4.21
N VAL A 98 -6.75 19.75 4.68
CA VAL A 98 -7.28 18.66 3.85
C VAL A 98 -8.56 19.11 3.15
N GLU A 99 -9.49 19.73 3.90
CA GLU A 99 -10.74 20.25 3.36
C GLU A 99 -10.50 21.32 2.28
N LYS A 100 -9.61 22.28 2.58
CA LYS A 100 -9.23 23.36 1.67
C LYS A 100 -8.56 22.85 0.39
N PHE A 101 -7.62 21.90 0.51
CA PHE A 101 -6.92 21.32 -0.64
C PHE A 101 -7.90 20.61 -1.58
N ASN A 102 -8.84 19.85 -1.02
CA ASN A 102 -9.85 19.11 -1.79
C ASN A 102 -11.00 20.00 -2.28
N LYS A 103 -11.06 21.28 -1.89
CA LYS A 103 -12.11 22.24 -2.26
C LYS A 103 -13.51 21.75 -1.86
N VAL A 104 -13.60 21.11 -0.70
CA VAL A 104 -14.84 20.60 -0.13
C VAL A 104 -15.23 21.39 1.10
N ASN A 105 -16.49 21.27 1.53
CA ASN A 105 -16.94 21.75 2.83
C ASN A 105 -17.56 20.58 3.59
N TRP A 106 -16.88 20.11 4.63
CA TRP A 106 -17.37 19.05 5.48
C TRP A 106 -18.39 19.59 6.47
N LEU A 107 -19.53 18.90 6.55
CA LEU A 107 -20.53 19.18 7.58
C LEU A 107 -19.92 18.98 8.98
N PRO A 108 -20.40 19.69 10.02
CA PRO A 108 -19.86 19.60 11.37
C PRO A 108 -19.77 18.17 11.92
N GLY A 109 -20.75 17.31 11.59
CA GLY A 109 -20.75 15.91 11.99
C GLY A 109 -19.59 15.09 11.40
N HIS A 110 -19.15 15.39 10.18
CA HIS A 110 -17.96 14.75 9.60
C HIS A 110 -16.68 15.24 10.29
N LYS A 111 -16.57 16.54 10.57
CA LYS A 111 -15.42 17.10 11.30
C LYS A 111 -15.27 16.48 12.69
N ILE A 112 -16.37 16.38 13.45
CA ILE A 112 -16.36 15.79 14.79
C ILE A 112 -15.91 14.31 14.74
N ARG A 113 -16.43 13.52 13.79
CA ARG A 113 -16.01 12.12 13.65
C ARG A 113 -14.54 11.98 13.29
N LEU A 114 -14.03 12.84 12.41
CA LEU A 114 -12.60 12.85 12.06
C LEU A 114 -11.74 13.23 13.27
N GLN A 115 -12.13 14.26 14.03
CA GLN A 115 -11.43 14.65 15.25
C GLN A 115 -11.40 13.50 16.29
N GLN A 116 -12.51 12.80 16.49
CA GLN A 116 -12.58 11.64 17.38
C GLN A 116 -11.77 10.44 16.88
N MET A 117 -11.77 10.19 15.56
CA MET A 117 -10.99 9.11 14.96
C MET A 117 -9.49 9.37 15.13
N PHE A 118 -9.05 10.61 14.93
CA PHE A 118 -7.63 10.98 15.02
C PHE A 118 -7.15 11.29 16.43
N SER A 119 -8.03 11.52 17.41
CA SER A 119 -7.60 11.73 18.80
C SER A 119 -6.95 10.47 19.40
N ASP A 120 -7.39 9.28 18.97
CA ASP A 120 -6.87 7.99 19.41
C ASP A 120 -6.41 7.13 18.21
N ILE A 121 -5.73 7.75 17.24
CA ILE A 121 -5.39 7.12 15.96
C ILE A 121 -4.61 5.81 16.12
N GLU A 122 -3.65 5.74 17.04
CA GLU A 122 -2.83 4.54 17.29
C GLU A 122 -3.69 3.34 17.71
N GLU A 123 -4.59 3.55 18.67
CA GLU A 123 -5.49 2.51 19.18
C GLU A 123 -6.53 2.11 18.12
N ASN A 124 -7.02 3.06 17.33
CA ASN A 124 -7.96 2.78 16.24
C ASN A 124 -7.31 1.95 15.13
N ILE A 125 -6.07 2.26 14.76
CA ILE A 125 -5.30 1.47 13.78
C ILE A 125 -5.01 0.07 14.33
N LYS A 126 -4.62 -0.04 15.60
CA LYS A 126 -4.39 -1.34 16.25
C LYS A 126 -5.64 -2.21 16.22
N LYS A 127 -6.80 -1.68 16.65
CA LYS A 127 -8.08 -2.40 16.61
C LYS A 127 -8.45 -2.84 15.21
N PHE A 128 -8.25 -1.97 14.22
CA PHE A 128 -8.50 -2.31 12.82
C PHE A 128 -7.69 -3.54 12.38
N TYR A 129 -6.40 -3.60 12.71
CA TYR A 129 -5.58 -4.78 12.40
C TYR A 129 -6.03 -6.04 13.12
N GLU A 130 -6.36 -5.95 14.41
CA GLU A 130 -6.89 -7.09 15.17
C GLU A 130 -8.19 -7.64 14.57
N GLU A 131 -9.05 -6.78 14.04
CA GLU A 131 -10.28 -7.18 13.34
C GLU A 131 -9.98 -7.84 11.98
N CYS A 132 -8.96 -7.36 11.27
CA CYS A 132 -8.50 -7.98 10.02
C CYS A 132 -8.01 -9.42 10.25
N GLU A 133 -7.21 -9.65 11.29
CA GLU A 133 -6.66 -10.97 11.63
C GLU A 133 -7.75 -11.97 12.06
N LYS A 134 -8.82 -11.51 12.73
CA LYS A 134 -9.92 -12.35 13.24
C LYS A 134 -10.94 -12.79 12.17
N GLY A 135 -10.66 -12.56 10.88
CA GLY A 135 -11.55 -12.92 9.77
C GLY A 135 -12.30 -11.74 9.14
N GLY A 136 -11.76 -10.52 9.30
CA GLY A 136 -12.14 -9.35 8.50
C GLY A 136 -11.90 -9.57 7.00
N PRO A 137 -12.34 -8.63 6.14
CA PRO A 137 -12.47 -8.84 4.69
C PRO A 137 -11.22 -9.50 4.08
N LYS A 138 -11.43 -10.63 3.39
CA LYS A 138 -10.46 -11.63 2.92
C LYS A 138 -9.36 -11.14 1.95
N ASN A 139 -9.10 -9.83 1.86
CA ASN A 139 -8.21 -9.20 0.89
C ASN A 139 -7.19 -8.23 1.52
N ILE A 140 -6.97 -8.28 2.84
CA ILE A 140 -6.01 -7.41 3.52
C ILE A 140 -4.68 -8.18 3.64
N PRO A 141 -3.56 -7.66 3.07
CA PRO A 141 -2.25 -8.29 3.18
C PRO A 141 -1.83 -8.46 4.65
N ASP A 142 -1.10 -9.55 4.95
CA ASP A 142 -0.57 -9.82 6.29
C ASP A 142 0.39 -8.69 6.72
N TYR A 143 -0.11 -7.80 7.58
CA TYR A 143 0.57 -6.57 7.98
C TYR A 143 1.79 -6.83 8.86
N ASN A 144 1.84 -7.96 9.56
CA ASN A 144 3.04 -8.36 10.31
C ASN A 144 4.23 -8.62 9.36
N LEU A 145 3.95 -9.03 8.12
CA LEU A 145 4.96 -9.19 7.06
C LEU A 145 5.45 -7.83 6.50
N LEU A 146 4.53 -6.87 6.32
CA LEU A 146 4.84 -5.52 5.82
C LEU A 146 5.65 -4.70 6.84
N ARG A 147 5.30 -4.80 8.13
CA ARG A 147 6.02 -4.13 9.22
C ARG A 147 7.45 -4.64 9.38
N GLN A 148 7.69 -5.93 9.18
CA GLN A 148 9.06 -6.47 9.21
C GLN A 148 9.89 -5.99 8.02
N GLN A 149 9.30 -5.86 6.82
CA GLN A 149 10.01 -5.38 5.64
C GLN A 149 10.45 -3.90 5.74
N ALA A 150 9.64 -3.04 6.36
CA ALA A 150 10.01 -1.64 6.60
C ALA A 150 11.22 -1.50 7.56
N CYS A 151 11.32 -2.36 8.59
CA CYS A 151 12.44 -2.35 9.53
C CYS A 151 13.79 -2.79 8.93
N TYR A 152 13.82 -3.43 7.76
CA TYR A 152 15.08 -3.80 7.09
C TYR A 152 15.71 -2.67 6.25
N THR A 153 15.10 -1.48 6.22
CA THR A 153 15.69 -0.30 5.54
C THR A 153 16.52 0.59 6.45
N VAL A 154 16.67 0.25 7.74
CA VAL A 154 17.77 0.81 8.54
C VAL A 154 19.07 0.22 8.02
N LEU A 155 19.65 0.90 7.03
CA LEU A 155 21.03 0.69 6.59
C LEU A 155 21.92 0.59 7.84
N PRO A 156 22.73 -0.47 7.99
CA PRO A 156 23.73 -0.50 9.04
C PRO A 156 24.61 0.74 8.86
N SER A 157 24.72 1.54 9.91
CA SER A 157 25.62 2.69 9.96
C SER A 157 27.01 2.22 9.53
N PHE A 158 27.49 2.75 8.40
CA PHE A 158 28.88 2.60 8.00
C PHE A 158 29.75 3.19 9.10
N HIS A 159 30.33 2.34 9.94
CA HIS A 159 31.47 2.72 10.74
C HIS A 159 32.66 2.86 9.80
N ASN A 160 33.03 4.11 9.55
CA ASN A 160 34.33 4.45 8.98
C ASN A 160 35.40 4.08 10.01
N THR A 161 36.21 3.08 9.66
CA THR A 161 37.59 2.92 10.14
C THR A 161 38.47 2.60 8.95
#